data_AF-A0A8B9WCX4-F1
#
_entry.id   AF-A0A8B9WCX4-F1
#
_cell.length_a   1.000
_cell.length_b   1.000
_cell.length_c   1.000
_cell.angle_alpha   90.00
_cell.angle_beta   90.00
_cell.angle_gamma   90.00
#
_symmetry.space_group_name_H-M   'P 1'
#
loop_
_entity.id
_entity.type
_entity.pdbx_description
1 polymer ?
#
loop_
_entity_poly.entity_id
_entity_poly.type
_entity_poly.pdbx_seq_one_letter_code
_entity_poly.pdbx_strand_id
1 'polypeptide(L)' 'MGCMHTPGKGLSWSALPYHHSVPTWLELMSDNMREQIYKLAKKGLTPSQIVHQFECCFMHQTWIGDLFHI' A
#
# COMPACT_ATOMS: atom_id res chain seq x y z
N MET A 1 2.79 18.17 -2.46
CA MET A 1 3.78 18.72 -3.40
C MET A 1 3.06 19.66 -4.34
N GLY A 2 3.42 20.95 -4.33
CA GLY A 2 2.83 21.92 -5.25
C GLY A 2 3.30 21.69 -6.68
N CYS A 3 2.68 22.37 -7.64
CA CYS A 3 3.16 22.35 -9.01
C CYS A 3 4.55 23.00 -9.09
N MET A 4 5.57 22.25 -9.51
CA MET A 4 6.95 22.75 -9.60
C MET A 4 7.13 23.84 -10.67
N HIS A 5 6.36 23.78 -11.75
CA HIS A 5 6.51 24.67 -12.92
C HIS A 5 5.28 25.51 -13.25
N THR A 6 4.15 25.27 -12.58
CA THR A 6 2.92 26.02 -12.83
C THR A 6 2.42 26.64 -11.52
N PRO A 7 1.80 27.83 -11.53
CA PRO A 7 1.36 28.53 -10.32
C PRO A 7 0.11 27.90 -9.64
N GLY A 8 -0.24 26.65 -9.97
CA GLY A 8 -1.39 25.95 -9.42
C GLY A 8 -1.10 25.28 -8.06
N LYS A 9 -2.12 25.22 -7.20
CA LYS A 9 -2.04 24.57 -5.88
C LYS A 9 -2.93 23.34 -5.84
N GLY A 10 -2.40 22.22 -6.31
CA GLY A 10 -3.08 20.92 -6.27
C GLY A 10 -3.04 20.30 -4.87
N LEU A 11 -4.16 19.68 -4.45
CA LEU A 11 -4.34 19.02 -3.15
C LEU A 11 -4.60 17.51 -3.31
N SER A 12 -3.82 16.82 -4.13
CA SER A 12 -3.91 15.37 -4.32
C SER A 12 -2.73 14.66 -3.68
N TRP A 13 -2.91 14.12 -2.48
CA TRP A 13 -1.93 13.32 -1.76
C TRP A 13 -2.61 12.13 -1.08
N SER A 14 -1.89 11.02 -0.89
CA SER A 14 -2.37 9.91 -0.08
C SER A 14 -2.51 10.34 1.38
N ALA A 15 -3.62 9.97 2.01
CA ALA A 15 -3.85 10.17 3.44
C ALA A 15 -3.46 8.89 4.18
N LEU A 16 -2.39 8.96 4.96
CA LEU A 16 -1.97 7.83 5.79
C LEU A 16 -2.94 7.66 6.98
N PRO A 17 -3.28 6.42 7.37
CA PRO A 17 -4.04 6.18 8.59
C PRO A 17 -3.32 6.72 9.82
N TYR A 18 -4.08 7.19 10.81
CA TYR A 18 -3.51 7.62 12.10
C TYR A 18 -2.86 6.46 12.87
N HIS A 19 -3.40 5.25 12.72
CA HIS A 19 -2.94 4.07 13.43
C HIS A 19 -1.99 3.23 12.57
N HIS A 20 -0.79 2.99 13.09
CA HIS A 20 0.30 2.32 12.37
C HIS A 20 0.51 0.85 12.76
N SER A 21 -0.32 0.30 13.67
CA SER A 21 -0.16 -1.10 14.06
C SER A 21 -0.76 -2.02 12.99
N VAL A 22 -0.12 -3.17 12.81
CA VAL A 22 -0.60 -4.21 11.88
C VAL A 22 -2.01 -4.64 12.32
N PRO A 23 -2.99 -4.66 11.40
CA PRO A 23 -4.33 -5.11 11.75
C PRO A 23 -4.34 -6.61 12.08
N THR A 24 -5.17 -7.01 13.03
CA THR A 24 -5.24 -8.38 13.56
C THR A 24 -5.68 -9.43 12.54
N TRP A 25 -6.43 -9.03 11.50
CA TRP A 25 -6.87 -9.95 10.44
C TRP A 25 -5.77 -10.25 9.40
N LEU A 26 -4.65 -9.50 9.44
CA LEU A 26 -3.53 -9.70 8.53
C LEU A 26 -2.47 -10.56 9.22
N GLU A 27 -2.67 -11.88 9.20
CA GLU A 27 -1.65 -12.87 9.63
C GLU A 27 -0.60 -13.11 8.54
N LEU A 28 -0.10 -12.04 7.91
CA LEU A 28 1.03 -12.19 7.00
C LEU A 28 2.32 -12.33 7.82
N MET A 29 2.87 -13.54 7.86
CA MET A 29 4.21 -13.79 8.40
C MET A 29 5.22 -12.84 7.75
N SER A 30 5.97 -12.09 8.55
CA SER A 30 6.97 -11.12 8.10
C SER A 30 7.98 -11.70 7.09
N ASP A 31 8.26 -13.00 7.18
CA ASP A 31 9.15 -13.72 6.27
C ASP A 31 8.56 -13.88 4.87
N ASN A 32 7.25 -14.11 4.73
CA ASN A 32 6.59 -14.22 3.43
C ASN A 32 6.59 -12.87 2.70
N MET A 33 6.43 -11.75 3.42
CA MET A 33 6.56 -10.40 2.83
C MET A 33 7.93 -10.17 2.21
N ARG A 34 8.99 -10.55 2.93
CA ARG A 34 10.37 -10.40 2.44
C ARG A 34 10.59 -11.21 1.17
N GLU A 35 10.14 -12.46 1.14
CA GLU A 35 10.30 -13.31 -0.04
C GLU A 35 9.54 -12.75 -1.26
N GLN A 36 8.33 -12.21 -1.07
CA GLN A 36 7.57 -11.56 -2.13
C GLN A 36 8.27 -10.30 -2.66
N ILE A 37 8.83 -9.46 -1.79
CA ILE A 37 9.61 -8.29 -2.19
C ILE A 37 10.80 -8.71 -3.06
N TYR A 38 11.56 -9.74 -2.65
CA TYR A 38 12.68 -10.23 -3.45
C TYR A 38 12.25 -10.81 -4.80
N LYS A 39 11.12 -11.53 -4.85
CA LYS A 39 10.57 -12.06 -6.11
C LYS A 39 10.17 -10.94 -7.07
N LEU A 40 9.54 -9.88 -6.55
CA LEU A 40 9.10 -8.72 -7.34
C LEU A 40 10.28 -7.85 -7.79
N ALA A 41 11.29 -7.68 -6.93
CA ALA A 41 12.52 -6.98 -7.27
C ALA A 41 13.29 -7.72 -8.37
N LYS A 42 13.36 -9.06 -8.32
CA LYS A 42 13.97 -9.87 -9.40
C LYS A 42 13.24 -9.76 -10.73
N LYS A 43 11.94 -9.45 -10.72
CA LYS A 43 11.15 -9.17 -11.93
C LYS A 43 11.44 -7.77 -12.52
N GLY A 44 12.24 -6.95 -11.85
CA GLY A 44 12.61 -5.60 -12.31
C GLY A 44 11.58 -4.53 -11.97
N LEU A 45 10.67 -4.79 -11.02
CA LEU A 45 9.72 -3.79 -10.55
C LEU A 45 10.43 -2.71 -9.72
N THR A 46 10.04 -1.46 -9.94
CA THR A 46 10.53 -0.34 -9.15
C THR A 46 9.93 -0.36 -7.75
N PRO A 47 10.64 0.15 -6.73
CA PRO A 47 10.15 0.13 -5.34
C PRO A 47 8.79 0.81 -5.19
N SER A 48 8.49 1.88 -5.97
CA SER A 48 7.19 2.54 -5.96
C SER A 48 6.06 1.62 -6.42
N GLN A 49 6.28 0.79 -7.44
CA GLN A 49 5.32 -0.18 -7.95
C GLN A 49 5.11 -1.34 -6.97
N ILE A 50 6.19 -1.81 -6.32
CA ILE A 50 6.12 -2.87 -5.31
C ILE A 50 5.29 -2.40 -4.12
N VAL A 51 5.58 -1.22 -3.57
CA VAL A 51 4.83 -0.65 -2.45
C VAL A 51 3.37 -0.41 -2.83
N HIS A 52 3.11 0.13 -4.03
CA HIS A 52 1.73 0.32 -4.52
C HIS A 52 0.95 -1.00 -4.63
N GLN A 53 1.60 -2.08 -5.05
CA GLN A 53 0.97 -3.40 -5.13
C GLN A 53 0.56 -3.93 -3.74
N PHE A 54 1.41 -3.75 -2.73
CA PHE A 54 1.09 -4.16 -1.36
C PHE A 54 -0.02 -3.31 -0.75
N GLU A 55 0.02 -1.99 -0.94
CA GLU A 55 -1.03 -1.07 -0.50
C GLU A 55 -2.39 -1.41 -1.14
N CYS A 56 -2.41 -1.69 -2.44
CA CYS A 56 -3.64 -2.07 -3.15
C CYS A 56 -4.20 -3.42 -2.66
N CYS A 57 -3.32 -4.38 -2.35
CA CYS A 57 -3.72 -5.67 -1.80
C CYS A 57 -4.28 -5.55 -0.38
N PHE A 58 -3.74 -4.62 0.43
CA PHE A 58 -4.25 -4.30 1.76
C PHE A 58 -5.63 -3.65 1.69
N MET A 59 -5.82 -2.67 0.80
CA MET A 59 -7.13 -2.02 0.58
C MET A 59 -8.20 -3.01 0.11
N HIS A 60 -7.85 -3.94 -0.77
CA HIS A 60 -8.78 -4.98 -1.23
C HIS A 60 -9.21 -5.93 -0.09
N GLN A 61 -8.31 -6.27 0.82
CA GLN A 61 -8.63 -7.12 1.98
C GLN A 61 -9.51 -6.38 3.00
N THR A 62 -9.25 -5.09 3.26
CA THR A 62 -10.13 -4.27 4.11
C THR A 62 -11.56 -4.20 3.56
N TRP A 63 -11.71 -3.95 2.25
CA TRP A 63 -13.03 -3.85 1.61
C TRP A 63 -13.81 -5.18 1.63
N ILE A 64 -13.13 -6.32 1.47
CA ILE A 64 -13.76 -7.65 1.60
C ILE A 64 -14.15 -7.93 3.06
N GLY A 65 -13.32 -7.55 4.03
CA GLY A 65 -13.61 -7.72 5.45
C GLY A 65 -14.83 -6.91 5.91
N ASP A 66 -14.96 -5.67 5.44
CA ASP A 66 -16.11 -4.80 5.70
C ASP A 66 -17.40 -5.30 5.00
N LEU A 67 -17.27 -5.98 3.86
CA LEU A 67 -18.39 -6.58 3.13
C LEU A 67 -18.90 -7.89 3.76
N PHE A 68 -18.04 -8.63 4.47
CA PHE A 68 -18.41 -9.90 5.12
C PHE A 68 -18.94 -9.73 6.56
N HIS A 69 -18.85 -8.51 7.11
CA HIS A 69 -19.32 -8.15 8.45
C HIS A 69 -20.52 -7.18 8.42
N ILE A 70 -21.35 -7.28 7.36
CA ILE A 70 -22.69 -6.70 7.21
C ILE A 70 -23.67 -7.82 6.90
#